data_AF-A0A445AYL9-F1
#
_entry.id   AF-A0A445AYL9-F1
#
_cell.length_a   1.000
_cell.length_b   1.000
_cell.length_c   1.000
_cell.angle_alpha   90.00
_cell.angle_beta   90.00
_cell.angle_gamma   90.00
#
_symmetry.space_group_name_H-M   'P 1'
#
loop_
_entity.id
_entity.type
_entity.pdbx_description
1 polymer ?
#
loop_
_entity_poly.entity_id
_entity_poly.type
_entity_poly.pdbx_seq_one_letter_code
_entity_poly.pdbx_strand_id
1 'polypeptide(L)'
;MRKESRMATSYCCNAKKIKSAEFIDCEPGSIEKSGLENKLCRQERIEIGRLFQGAVSSHDWELAESLILYTDPQTLNDALCITVDSIWFLRTEVELKGITEFIKKLVADGACDFTRAVQRTSFLAACVSACQSRTVCLADTISIMAQRLHERLQECNGDEILKVEASAKVQKFTEWALKCISAHSRLQDVDNVGHISAIEVQLQLSGFKMFLDLAGNRLTGKDFSEAFDAACFPLTLFSSSFDPSWALGISATVIQGLLGMLVDGGADNVNQCFLEASRFGSTELVRILLQIAQRNNLDVDVDLALGFASHYCKIGTMECLVEEGNAIAFLGPLMRAAERGCIQVVEWFVQRGSRDMELCLALTAATSSCQVDIAAYILPHVPRHVLSTLSIEIIKAAGERSGGSLDGVAFLLQSDFLGDPASTYAVADIIAKSEDEGVASELRTFLHEHWSEAAYLEGVRLGQEHYMNLLRIIKWGGCLKDLPIPLIIAIAYLPLYRECSKAGGCLFSQRLRGQLVEATRRLGNTDDRVFDDLTNSRELLLVLEHHLPDFLVSTPID
;
A
#
# COMPACT_ATOMS: atom_id res chain seq x y z
N MET A 1 35.03 16.64 -66.48
CA MET A 1 36.34 17.26 -66.20
C MET A 1 36.59 17.21 -64.69
N ARG A 2 37.73 16.62 -64.28
CA ARG A 2 38.48 16.73 -62.99
C ARG A 2 37.71 16.65 -61.65
N LYS A 3 37.87 15.56 -60.85
CA LYS A 3 38.86 15.32 -59.75
C LYS A 3 38.52 16.11 -58.47
N GLU A 4 38.55 15.63 -57.23
CA GLU A 4 38.97 14.36 -56.60
C GLU A 4 38.57 14.39 -55.08
N SER A 5 38.20 13.22 -54.52
CA SER A 5 38.53 12.68 -53.19
C SER A 5 38.30 13.46 -51.86
N ARG A 6 37.48 12.89 -50.96
CA ARG A 6 37.95 12.23 -49.70
C ARG A 6 36.85 11.43 -48.97
N MET A 7 37.08 10.12 -48.97
CA MET A 7 36.71 9.00 -48.07
C MET A 7 35.58 9.11 -47.05
N ALA A 8 34.68 8.12 -47.16
CA ALA A 8 33.77 7.62 -46.14
C ALA A 8 34.44 6.53 -45.28
N THR A 9 34.19 6.53 -43.98
CA THR A 9 34.56 5.43 -43.07
C THR A 9 33.35 4.54 -42.81
N SER A 10 33.30 3.44 -43.57
CA SER A 10 32.60 2.21 -43.20
C SER A 10 33.56 1.38 -42.35
N TYR A 11 33.12 0.86 -41.20
CA TYR A 11 33.79 -0.26 -40.56
C TYR A 11 32.84 -1.46 -40.51
N CYS A 12 33.02 -2.31 -41.51
CA CYS A 12 32.50 -3.65 -41.63
C CYS A 12 33.45 -4.62 -40.91
N CYS A 13 32.88 -5.64 -40.29
CA CYS A 13 33.43 -6.97 -40.00
C CYS A 13 34.95 -7.13 -39.85
N ASN A 14 35.39 -7.41 -38.62
CA ASN A 14 36.55 -8.28 -38.39
C ASN A 14 36.11 -9.52 -37.61
N ALA A 15 35.80 -10.56 -38.37
CA ALA A 15 35.78 -11.93 -37.91
C ALA A 15 37.20 -12.31 -37.44
N LYS A 16 37.41 -12.37 -36.13
CA LYS A 16 38.47 -13.21 -35.57
C LYS A 16 37.81 -14.47 -35.02
N LYS A 17 37.93 -15.53 -35.83
CA LYS A 17 37.82 -16.93 -35.43
C LYS A 17 38.33 -17.10 -34.00
N ILE A 18 37.44 -17.50 -33.11
CA ILE A 18 37.80 -18.24 -31.90
C ILE A 18 38.44 -19.52 -32.40
N LYS A 19 39.76 -19.62 -32.28
CA LYS A 19 40.48 -20.87 -32.51
C LYS A 19 40.15 -21.79 -31.34
N SER A 20 39.49 -22.88 -31.67
CA SER A 20 39.54 -24.16 -31.00
C SER A 20 40.99 -24.62 -30.78
N ALA A 21 41.20 -25.26 -29.62
CA ALA A 21 42.30 -26.15 -29.26
C ALA A 21 43.70 -25.50 -29.13
N GLU A 22 44.13 -25.33 -27.88
CA GLU A 22 45.36 -25.96 -27.41
C GLU A 22 45.15 -26.40 -25.95
N PHE A 23 45.02 -27.72 -25.81
CA PHE A 23 45.22 -28.46 -24.57
C PHE A 23 46.60 -28.13 -24.00
N ILE A 24 46.66 -28.08 -22.66
CA ILE A 24 47.79 -28.43 -21.78
C ILE A 24 49.13 -28.65 -22.48
N ASP A 25 50.09 -27.76 -22.20
CA ASP A 25 51.49 -28.12 -22.07
C ASP A 25 52.03 -27.50 -20.77
N CYS A 26 51.64 -28.10 -19.64
CA CYS A 26 52.51 -28.11 -18.46
C CYS A 26 53.03 -29.54 -18.33
N GLU A 27 54.22 -29.75 -18.88
CA GLU A 27 54.99 -30.97 -18.63
C GLU A 27 55.24 -31.17 -17.12
N PRO A 28 55.32 -32.43 -16.67
CA PRO A 28 55.36 -32.81 -15.27
C PRO A 28 56.76 -32.60 -14.67
N GLY A 29 56.99 -31.46 -14.03
CA GLY A 29 58.25 -31.12 -13.36
C GLY A 29 58.08 -30.87 -11.87
N SER A 30 58.45 -31.86 -11.06
CA SER A 30 58.68 -31.82 -9.60
C SER A 30 57.53 -31.32 -8.71
N ILE A 31 56.69 -32.27 -8.30
CA ILE A 31 56.02 -32.23 -7.01
C ILE A 31 57.11 -32.23 -5.93
N GLU A 32 57.47 -31.06 -5.42
CA GLU A 32 57.82 -30.95 -4.01
C GLU A 32 56.54 -30.68 -3.23
N LYS A 33 56.14 -31.70 -2.47
CA LYS A 33 55.15 -31.61 -1.40
C LYS A 33 55.54 -30.47 -0.47
N SER A 34 54.98 -29.28 -0.69
CA SER A 34 54.90 -28.26 0.34
C SER A 34 53.42 -28.01 0.61
N GLY A 35 52.99 -28.49 1.77
CA GLY A 35 51.65 -28.23 2.29
C GLY A 35 51.49 -26.74 2.52
N LEU A 36 50.80 -26.08 1.60
CA LEU A 36 50.14 -24.80 1.78
C LEU A 36 48.95 -24.82 0.84
N GLU A 37 47.76 -24.79 1.41
CA GLU A 37 46.50 -24.60 0.68
C GLU A 37 46.67 -23.39 -0.26
N ASN A 38 46.83 -23.62 -1.56
CA ASN A 38 46.91 -22.58 -2.57
C ASN A 38 45.55 -21.88 -2.66
N LYS A 39 45.35 -20.88 -1.80
CA LYS A 39 44.20 -19.98 -1.90
C LYS A 39 44.34 -19.20 -3.20
N LEU A 40 43.44 -19.49 -4.15
CA LEU A 40 43.32 -18.75 -5.39
C LEU A 40 43.19 -17.25 -5.09
N CYS A 41 43.82 -16.42 -5.91
CA CYS A 41 43.66 -14.99 -5.82
C CYS A 41 42.24 -14.58 -6.28
N ARG A 42 41.81 -13.39 -5.88
CA ARG A 42 40.46 -12.89 -6.22
C ARG A 42 40.20 -12.89 -7.74
N GLN A 43 41.22 -12.57 -8.55
CA GLN A 43 41.08 -12.48 -10.00
C GLN A 43 40.94 -13.87 -10.65
N GLU A 44 41.71 -14.85 -10.19
CA GLU A 44 41.62 -16.25 -10.64
C GLU A 44 40.25 -16.85 -10.30
N ARG A 45 39.72 -16.59 -9.09
CA ARG A 45 38.37 -17.04 -8.72
C ARG A 45 37.28 -16.46 -9.64
N ILE A 46 37.40 -15.18 -9.99
CA ILE A 46 36.45 -14.52 -10.91
C ILE A 46 36.53 -15.13 -12.31
N GLU A 47 37.73 -15.45 -12.78
CA GLU A 47 37.94 -16.04 -14.10
C GLU A 47 37.43 -17.48 -14.16
N ILE A 48 37.77 -18.30 -13.16
CA ILE A 48 37.27 -19.68 -13.03
C ILE A 48 35.74 -19.67 -12.91
N GLY A 49 35.16 -18.79 -12.08
CA GLY A 49 33.70 -18.66 -11.97
C GLY A 49 33.03 -18.28 -13.28
N ARG A 50 33.67 -17.43 -14.11
CA ARG A 50 33.17 -17.09 -15.46
C ARG A 50 33.22 -18.29 -16.40
N LEU A 51 34.30 -19.08 -16.36
CA LEU A 51 34.44 -20.31 -17.15
C LEU A 51 33.40 -21.35 -16.73
N PHE A 52 33.18 -21.54 -15.42
CA PHE A 52 32.10 -22.39 -14.91
C PHE A 52 30.72 -21.94 -15.39
N GLN A 53 30.39 -20.65 -15.24
CA GLN A 53 29.12 -20.13 -15.73
C GLN A 53 28.95 -20.39 -17.23
N GLY A 54 30.02 -20.18 -18.03
CA GLY A 54 30.01 -20.49 -19.46
C GLY A 54 29.72 -21.96 -19.74
N ALA A 55 30.49 -22.87 -19.14
CA ALA A 55 30.39 -24.32 -19.34
C ALA A 55 29.02 -24.87 -18.91
N VAL A 56 28.53 -24.47 -17.72
CA VAL A 56 27.21 -24.89 -17.22
C VAL A 56 26.08 -24.34 -18.09
N SER A 57 26.17 -23.07 -18.53
CA SER A 57 25.13 -22.46 -19.37
C SER A 57 25.09 -23.06 -20.78
N SER A 58 26.21 -23.56 -21.30
CA SER A 58 26.29 -24.28 -22.58
C SER A 58 26.08 -25.79 -22.45
N HIS A 59 25.80 -26.30 -21.24
CA HIS A 59 25.68 -27.72 -20.93
C HIS A 59 26.92 -28.56 -21.30
N ASP A 60 28.11 -27.94 -21.26
CA ASP A 60 29.41 -28.61 -21.46
C ASP A 60 29.91 -29.18 -20.13
N TRP A 61 29.35 -30.34 -19.77
CA TRP A 61 29.65 -31.00 -18.50
C TRP A 61 31.10 -31.47 -18.39
N GLU A 62 31.74 -31.86 -19.51
CA GLU A 62 33.14 -32.29 -19.52
C GLU A 62 34.06 -31.13 -19.15
N LEU A 63 33.85 -29.96 -19.75
CA LEU A 63 34.59 -28.75 -19.40
C LEU A 63 34.31 -28.35 -17.95
N ALA A 64 33.04 -28.35 -17.51
CA ALA A 64 32.67 -28.00 -16.15
C ALA A 64 33.33 -28.92 -15.10
N GLU A 65 33.42 -30.22 -15.38
CA GLU A 65 34.10 -31.19 -14.51
C GLU A 65 35.61 -31.01 -14.48
N SER A 66 36.24 -30.72 -15.61
CA SER A 66 37.68 -30.46 -15.65
C SER A 66 38.08 -29.27 -14.78
N LEU A 67 37.19 -28.27 -14.65
CA LEU A 67 37.44 -27.07 -13.85
C LEU A 67 37.45 -27.34 -12.34
N ILE A 68 36.78 -28.39 -11.86
CA ILE A 68 36.73 -28.75 -10.42
C ILE A 68 38.15 -28.95 -9.86
N LEU A 69 39.04 -29.57 -10.63
CA LEU A 69 40.43 -29.84 -10.22
C LEU A 69 41.24 -28.58 -9.90
N TYR A 70 40.81 -27.42 -10.40
CA TYR A 70 41.49 -26.14 -10.24
C TYR A 70 40.82 -25.22 -9.22
N THR A 71 39.83 -25.70 -8.48
CA THR A 71 39.05 -24.90 -7.53
C THR A 71 39.50 -25.06 -6.08
N ASP A 72 39.47 -23.95 -5.32
CA ASP A 72 39.54 -23.98 -3.87
C ASP A 72 38.13 -24.21 -3.27
N PRO A 73 37.99 -24.54 -1.97
CA PRO A 73 36.68 -24.82 -1.37
C PRO A 73 35.65 -23.70 -1.52
N GLN A 74 36.09 -22.43 -1.54
CA GLN A 74 35.19 -21.30 -1.75
C GLN A 74 34.68 -21.27 -3.20
N THR A 75 35.56 -21.51 -4.17
CA THR A 75 35.21 -21.55 -5.59
C THR A 75 34.32 -22.75 -5.93
N LEU A 76 34.48 -23.89 -5.23
CA LEU A 76 33.55 -25.02 -5.30
C LEU A 76 32.14 -24.65 -4.84
N ASN A 77 32.02 -23.90 -3.74
CA ASN A 77 30.72 -23.40 -3.27
C ASN A 77 30.10 -22.39 -4.25
N ASP A 78 30.92 -21.53 -4.87
CA ASP A 78 30.46 -20.62 -5.91
C ASP A 78 30.00 -21.38 -7.17
N ALA A 79 30.71 -22.46 -7.56
CA ALA A 79 30.33 -23.35 -8.65
C ALA A 79 29.03 -24.12 -8.35
N LEU A 80 28.82 -24.55 -7.10
CA LEU A 80 27.56 -25.12 -6.65
C LEU A 80 26.41 -24.12 -6.83
N CYS A 81 26.58 -22.87 -6.37
CA CYS A 81 25.57 -21.82 -6.56
C CYS A 81 25.24 -21.62 -8.05
N ILE A 82 26.25 -21.48 -8.91
CA ILE A 82 26.08 -21.31 -10.37
C ILE A 82 25.31 -22.48 -10.99
N THR A 83 25.63 -23.70 -10.56
CA THR A 83 24.99 -24.92 -11.08
C THR A 83 23.53 -25.00 -10.66
N VAL A 84 23.24 -24.72 -9.39
CA VAL A 84 21.87 -24.72 -8.86
C VAL A 84 21.05 -23.57 -9.46
N ASP A 85 21.64 -22.39 -9.66
CA ASP A 85 21.02 -21.26 -10.37
C ASP A 85 20.57 -21.64 -11.80
N SER A 86 21.29 -22.56 -12.45
CA SER A 86 20.99 -23.01 -13.82
C SER A 86 19.76 -23.92 -13.91
N ILE A 87 19.27 -24.47 -12.78
CA ILE A 87 18.06 -25.30 -12.73
C ILE A 87 16.86 -24.56 -13.32
N TRP A 88 16.73 -23.26 -13.08
CA TRP A 88 15.60 -22.43 -13.53
C TRP A 88 15.58 -22.13 -15.04
N PHE A 89 16.57 -22.65 -15.77
CA PHE A 89 16.68 -22.50 -17.23
C PHE A 89 16.64 -23.85 -17.96
N LEU A 90 16.39 -24.95 -17.25
CA LEU A 90 16.26 -26.29 -17.82
C LEU A 90 15.09 -26.40 -18.81
N ARG A 91 15.33 -27.13 -19.90
CA ARG A 91 14.35 -27.39 -20.97
C ARG A 91 14.18 -28.87 -21.31
N THR A 92 15.21 -29.67 -21.08
CA THR A 92 15.20 -31.10 -21.45
C THR A 92 15.56 -32.01 -20.27
N GLU A 93 15.12 -33.26 -20.34
CA GLU A 93 15.51 -34.28 -19.35
C GLU A 93 17.02 -34.56 -19.34
N VAL A 94 17.69 -34.39 -20.49
CA VAL A 94 19.14 -34.59 -20.60
C VAL A 94 19.89 -33.53 -19.80
N GLU A 95 19.45 -32.27 -19.89
CA GLU A 95 20.01 -31.17 -19.09
C GLU A 95 19.74 -31.38 -17.59
N LEU A 96 18.53 -31.83 -17.23
CA LEU A 96 18.20 -32.16 -15.84
C LEU A 96 19.13 -33.25 -15.29
N LYS A 97 19.35 -34.32 -16.06
CA LYS A 97 20.26 -35.41 -15.67
C LYS A 97 21.70 -34.89 -15.53
N GLY A 98 22.18 -34.11 -16.50
CA GLY A 98 23.52 -33.51 -16.49
C GLY A 98 23.75 -32.62 -15.28
N ILE A 99 22.86 -31.67 -15.01
CA ILE A 99 22.91 -30.82 -13.81
C ILE A 99 22.90 -31.67 -12.54
N THR A 100 22.03 -32.69 -12.46
CA THR A 100 21.92 -33.52 -11.26
C THR A 100 23.19 -34.31 -10.99
N GLU A 101 23.79 -34.91 -12.03
CA GLU A 101 25.07 -35.63 -11.90
C GLU A 101 26.21 -34.68 -11.53
N PHE A 102 26.20 -33.46 -12.08
CA PHE A 102 27.20 -32.47 -11.80
C PHE A 102 27.13 -31.90 -10.37
N ILE A 103 25.93 -31.62 -9.85
CA ILE A 103 25.73 -31.24 -8.43
C ILE A 103 26.28 -32.34 -7.51
N LYS A 104 26.01 -33.61 -7.82
CA LYS A 104 26.55 -34.74 -7.03
C LYS A 104 28.07 -34.76 -7.01
N LYS A 105 28.72 -34.49 -8.15
CA LYS A 105 30.19 -34.40 -8.24
C LYS A 105 30.74 -33.25 -7.40
N LEU A 106 30.17 -32.05 -7.53
CA LEU A 106 30.56 -30.89 -6.72
C LEU A 106 30.46 -31.16 -5.21
N VAL A 107 29.37 -31.81 -4.78
CA VAL A 107 29.18 -32.18 -3.37
C VAL A 107 30.15 -33.26 -2.92
N ALA A 108 30.45 -34.25 -3.78
CA ALA A 108 31.44 -35.29 -3.50
C ALA A 108 32.85 -34.71 -3.35
N ASP A 109 33.17 -33.67 -4.13
CA ASP A 109 34.47 -33.00 -4.13
C ASP A 109 34.58 -31.88 -3.07
N GLY A 110 33.54 -31.69 -2.25
CA GLY A 110 33.62 -30.91 -1.01
C GLY A 110 32.78 -29.64 -0.97
N ALA A 111 31.96 -29.34 -1.98
CA ALA A 111 31.00 -28.24 -1.90
C ALA A 111 29.96 -28.50 -0.80
N CYS A 112 29.74 -27.52 0.07
CA CYS A 112 28.95 -27.69 1.29
C CYS A 112 28.11 -26.47 1.71
N ASP A 113 28.22 -25.33 1.03
CA ASP A 113 27.43 -24.12 1.34
C ASP A 113 26.02 -24.20 0.71
N PHE A 114 25.23 -25.16 1.20
CA PHE A 114 23.85 -25.38 0.76
C PHE A 114 22.93 -24.21 1.13
N THR A 115 23.17 -23.57 2.28
CA THR A 115 22.43 -22.38 2.74
C THR A 115 22.52 -21.25 1.71
N ARG A 116 23.73 -20.87 1.27
CA ARG A 116 23.88 -19.82 0.26
C ARG A 116 23.25 -20.24 -1.07
N ALA A 117 23.43 -21.49 -1.47
CA ALA A 117 22.88 -21.99 -2.73
C ALA A 117 21.34 -21.93 -2.74
N VAL A 118 20.66 -22.40 -1.67
CA VAL A 118 19.19 -22.41 -1.59
C VAL A 118 18.60 -21.00 -1.54
N GLN A 119 19.21 -20.06 -0.80
CA GLN A 119 18.73 -18.68 -0.70
C GLN A 119 18.87 -17.95 -2.04
N ARG A 120 20.07 -18.02 -2.62
CA ARG A 120 20.39 -17.34 -3.88
C ARG A 120 19.56 -17.86 -5.04
N THR A 121 19.43 -19.19 -5.14
CA THR A 121 18.66 -19.81 -6.23
C THR A 121 17.17 -19.52 -6.10
N SER A 122 16.63 -19.46 -4.87
CA SER A 122 15.23 -19.11 -4.61
C SER A 122 14.91 -17.66 -5.00
N PHE A 123 15.82 -16.73 -4.71
CA PHE A 123 15.73 -15.35 -5.19
C PHE A 123 15.76 -15.27 -6.73
N LEU A 124 16.66 -16.04 -7.37
CA LEU A 124 16.77 -16.08 -8.83
C LEU A 124 15.51 -16.66 -9.46
N ALA A 125 14.95 -17.74 -8.91
CA ALA A 125 13.71 -18.36 -9.38
C ALA A 125 12.54 -17.36 -9.41
N ALA A 126 12.42 -16.57 -8.35
CA ALA A 126 11.43 -15.49 -8.25
C ALA A 126 11.64 -14.42 -9.33
N CYS A 127 12.89 -13.97 -9.53
CA CYS A 127 13.21 -13.00 -10.57
C CYS A 127 12.96 -13.56 -11.97
N VAL A 128 13.35 -14.81 -12.23
CA VAL A 128 13.12 -15.52 -13.50
C VAL A 128 11.63 -15.58 -13.79
N SER A 129 10.81 -15.99 -12.82
CA SER A 129 9.36 -16.10 -12.99
C SER A 129 8.70 -14.73 -13.20
N ALA A 130 9.10 -13.71 -12.45
CA ALA A 130 8.55 -12.37 -12.58
C ALA A 130 8.95 -11.67 -13.89
N CYS A 131 10.15 -11.95 -14.43
CA CYS A 131 10.64 -11.33 -15.67
C CYS A 131 10.22 -12.06 -16.95
N GLN A 132 9.46 -13.16 -16.86
CA GLN A 132 8.97 -13.89 -18.02
C GLN A 132 7.88 -13.15 -18.81
N SER A 133 7.22 -12.17 -18.20
CA SER A 133 6.32 -11.25 -18.89
C SER A 133 7.11 -10.31 -19.79
N ARG A 134 7.07 -10.53 -21.11
CA ARG A 134 7.88 -9.83 -22.14
C ARG A 134 7.62 -8.33 -22.33
N THR A 135 6.89 -7.68 -21.43
CA THR A 135 6.38 -6.33 -21.65
C THR A 135 7.42 -5.23 -21.47
N VAL A 136 8.56 -5.50 -20.82
CA VAL A 136 9.52 -4.45 -20.41
C VAL A 136 10.97 -4.87 -20.67
N CYS A 137 11.82 -3.91 -21.09
CA CYS A 137 13.25 -4.16 -21.26
C CYS A 137 13.92 -4.46 -19.91
N LEU A 138 14.97 -5.30 -19.94
CA LEU A 138 15.71 -5.73 -18.76
C LEU A 138 16.32 -4.54 -17.97
N ALA A 139 16.71 -3.46 -18.66
CA ALA A 139 17.24 -2.24 -18.03
C ALA A 139 16.14 -1.45 -17.28
N ASP A 140 14.95 -1.35 -17.86
CA ASP A 140 13.80 -0.68 -17.26
C ASP A 140 13.31 -1.45 -16.02
N THR A 141 13.42 -2.79 -16.05
CA THR A 141 13.10 -3.67 -14.91
C THR A 141 13.95 -3.38 -13.68
N ILE A 142 15.25 -3.08 -13.84
CA ILE A 142 16.14 -2.67 -12.72
C ILE A 142 15.68 -1.35 -12.12
N SER A 143 15.42 -0.36 -12.99
CA SER A 143 15.01 0.98 -12.56
C SER A 143 13.68 0.93 -11.80
N ILE A 144 12.71 0.17 -12.31
CA ILE A 144 11.41 -0.04 -11.68
C ILE A 144 11.57 -0.71 -10.31
N MET A 145 12.35 -1.79 -10.22
CA MET A 145 12.58 -2.47 -8.93
C MET A 145 13.28 -1.57 -7.91
N ALA A 146 14.28 -0.80 -8.35
CA ALA A 146 14.99 0.14 -7.47
C ALA A 146 14.04 1.23 -6.95
N GLN A 147 13.16 1.77 -7.80
CA GLN A 147 12.14 2.72 -7.40
C GLN A 147 11.14 2.11 -6.41
N ARG A 148 10.62 0.91 -6.68
CA ARG A 148 9.66 0.23 -5.78
C ARG A 148 10.27 -0.13 -4.44
N LEU A 149 11.52 -0.54 -4.43
CA LEU A 149 12.24 -0.76 -3.20
C LEU A 149 12.40 0.53 -2.41
N HIS A 150 12.67 1.64 -3.09
CA HIS A 150 12.72 2.95 -2.45
C HIS A 150 11.36 3.31 -1.83
N GLU A 151 10.26 3.15 -2.56
CA GLU A 151 8.89 3.35 -2.04
C GLU A 151 8.61 2.46 -0.82
N ARG A 152 8.95 1.16 -0.90
CA ARG A 152 8.84 0.20 0.22
C ARG A 152 9.64 0.64 1.45
N LEU A 153 10.85 1.16 1.27
CA LEU A 153 11.69 1.63 2.37
C LEU A 153 11.20 2.96 2.97
N GLN A 154 10.55 3.82 2.18
CA GLN A 154 9.91 5.04 2.70
C GLN A 154 8.73 4.71 3.63
N GLU A 155 7.97 3.66 3.33
CA GLU A 155 6.87 3.21 4.19
C GLU A 155 7.35 2.54 5.50
N CYS A 156 8.64 2.18 5.61
CA CYS A 156 9.20 1.56 6.80
C CYS A 156 9.72 2.63 7.79
N ASN A 157 9.35 2.50 9.06
CA ASN A 157 9.97 3.27 10.14
C ASN A 157 11.35 2.66 10.44
N GLY A 158 12.44 3.37 10.16
CA GLY A 158 13.79 2.85 10.36
C GLY A 158 14.88 3.86 10.03
N ASP A 159 16.13 3.52 10.36
CA ASP A 159 17.31 4.34 10.10
C ASP A 159 17.53 4.54 8.58
N GLU A 160 17.61 5.79 8.15
CA GLU A 160 17.79 6.16 6.74
C GLU A 160 19.08 5.61 6.12
N ILE A 161 20.15 5.46 6.91
CA ILE A 161 21.42 4.88 6.45
C ILE A 161 21.25 3.39 6.14
N LEU A 162 20.55 2.65 7.01
CA LEU A 162 20.26 1.23 6.80
C LEU A 162 19.34 1.01 5.61
N LYS A 163 18.37 1.91 5.38
CA LYS A 163 17.52 1.88 4.19
C LYS A 163 18.34 2.04 2.91
N VAL A 164 19.24 3.01 2.87
CA VAL A 164 20.13 3.23 1.70
C VAL A 164 21.03 2.01 1.46
N GLU A 165 21.59 1.42 2.50
CA GLU A 165 22.44 0.23 2.38
C GLU A 165 21.65 -0.99 1.88
N ALA A 166 20.46 -1.22 2.43
CA ALA A 166 19.56 -2.29 1.98
C ALA A 166 19.16 -2.09 0.51
N SER A 167 18.86 -0.84 0.12
CA SER A 167 18.53 -0.51 -1.27
C SER A 167 19.67 -0.85 -2.23
N ALA A 168 20.89 -0.43 -1.89
CA ALA A 168 22.07 -0.70 -2.71
C ALA A 168 22.40 -2.20 -2.81
N LYS A 169 22.16 -2.98 -1.75
CA LYS A 169 22.35 -4.44 -1.75
C LYS A 169 21.35 -5.12 -2.68
N VAL A 170 20.06 -4.81 -2.54
CA VAL A 170 19.01 -5.40 -3.38
C VAL A 170 19.23 -5.04 -4.85
N GLN A 171 19.57 -3.78 -5.16
CA GLN A 171 19.87 -3.38 -6.54
C GLN A 171 20.98 -4.24 -7.16
N LYS A 172 22.05 -4.52 -6.42
CA LYS A 172 23.14 -5.40 -6.90
C LYS A 172 22.67 -6.83 -7.14
N PHE A 173 21.81 -7.38 -6.26
CA PHE A 173 21.24 -8.72 -6.43
C PHE A 173 20.30 -8.78 -7.63
N THR A 174 19.45 -7.77 -7.83
CA THR A 174 18.57 -7.66 -9.00
C THR A 174 19.38 -7.54 -10.30
N GLU A 175 20.42 -6.70 -10.33
CA GLU A 175 21.33 -6.59 -11.48
C GLU A 175 22.02 -7.92 -11.80
N TRP A 176 22.42 -8.67 -10.77
CA TRP A 176 22.99 -10.00 -10.92
C TRP A 176 21.97 -10.99 -11.51
N ALA A 177 20.76 -11.07 -10.94
CA ALA A 177 19.72 -11.99 -11.41
C ALA A 177 19.36 -11.74 -12.88
N LEU A 178 19.27 -10.47 -13.28
CA LEU A 178 18.96 -10.08 -14.65
C LEU A 178 20.11 -10.37 -15.63
N LYS A 179 21.37 -10.29 -15.18
CA LYS A 179 22.52 -10.77 -15.96
C LYS A 179 22.45 -12.28 -16.19
N CYS A 180 22.06 -13.06 -15.17
CA CYS A 180 21.84 -14.50 -15.31
C CYS A 180 20.72 -14.78 -16.34
N ILE A 181 19.56 -14.14 -16.20
CA ILE A 181 18.44 -14.27 -17.15
C ILE A 181 18.89 -13.93 -18.59
N SER A 182 19.69 -12.87 -18.76
CA SER A 182 20.21 -12.46 -20.07
C SER A 182 21.24 -13.43 -20.67
N ALA A 183 22.08 -14.04 -19.84
CA ALA A 183 23.06 -15.01 -20.30
C ALA A 183 22.39 -16.26 -20.86
N HIS A 184 21.33 -16.74 -20.20
CA HIS A 184 20.55 -17.89 -20.65
C HIS A 184 19.55 -17.54 -21.77
N SER A 185 19.19 -16.27 -21.97
CA SER A 185 18.35 -15.85 -23.10
C SER A 185 19.11 -15.69 -24.41
N ARG A 186 20.38 -15.26 -24.39
CA ARG A 186 21.22 -15.08 -25.59
C ARG A 186 21.66 -16.38 -26.27
N LEU A 187 21.54 -17.51 -25.57
CA LEU A 187 21.79 -18.85 -26.11
C LEU A 187 20.56 -19.42 -26.84
N GLN A 188 19.47 -18.65 -26.94
CA GLN A 188 18.25 -19.03 -27.63
C GLN A 188 18.31 -18.67 -29.13
N ASP A 189 17.87 -19.59 -29.98
CA ASP A 189 17.50 -19.27 -31.35
C ASP A 189 16.27 -18.35 -31.37
N VAL A 190 16.30 -17.37 -32.26
CA VAL A 190 15.38 -16.21 -32.35
C VAL A 190 13.91 -16.62 -32.59
N ASP A 191 13.65 -17.89 -32.95
CA ASP A 191 12.37 -18.31 -33.53
C ASP A 191 11.39 -19.02 -32.58
N ASN A 192 11.75 -19.28 -31.31
CA ASN A 192 10.84 -20.00 -30.38
C ASN A 192 10.74 -19.35 -29.00
N VAL A 193 10.79 -18.02 -28.98
CA VAL A 193 10.72 -17.25 -27.76
C VAL A 193 9.23 -17.06 -27.46
N GLY A 194 8.68 -17.71 -26.43
CA GLY A 194 7.25 -17.52 -26.08
C GLY A 194 6.86 -17.84 -24.65
N HIS A 195 6.77 -19.12 -24.32
CA HIS A 195 6.15 -19.57 -23.08
C HIS A 195 6.90 -20.77 -22.52
N ILE A 196 7.14 -20.77 -21.21
CA ILE A 196 7.59 -21.97 -20.51
C ILE A 196 6.51 -23.03 -20.69
N SER A 197 6.87 -24.25 -21.09
CA SER A 197 5.90 -25.35 -21.16
C SER A 197 5.70 -25.98 -19.78
N ALA A 198 4.55 -26.64 -19.54
CA ALA A 198 4.33 -27.37 -18.29
C ALA A 198 5.42 -28.43 -18.02
N ILE A 199 6.04 -28.97 -19.08
CA ILE A 199 7.16 -29.90 -19.01
C ILE A 199 8.41 -29.21 -18.43
N GLU A 200 8.72 -28.00 -18.91
CA GLU A 200 9.87 -27.23 -18.41
C GLU A 200 9.72 -26.88 -16.93
N VAL A 201 8.51 -26.50 -16.48
CA VAL A 201 8.24 -26.30 -15.04
C VAL A 201 8.50 -27.56 -14.24
N GLN A 202 8.02 -28.70 -14.73
CA GLN A 202 8.24 -29.97 -14.05
C GLN A 202 9.73 -30.30 -13.95
N LEU A 203 10.52 -30.04 -15.00
CA LEU A 203 11.97 -30.22 -14.99
C LEU A 203 12.65 -29.32 -13.96
N GLN A 204 12.31 -28.03 -13.93
CA GLN A 204 12.87 -27.05 -13.00
C GLN A 204 12.56 -27.42 -11.55
N LEU A 205 11.30 -27.71 -11.23
CA LEU A 205 10.89 -28.13 -9.89
C LEU A 205 11.51 -29.47 -9.48
N SER A 206 11.62 -30.42 -10.42
CA SER A 206 12.29 -31.71 -10.16
C SER A 206 13.79 -31.53 -9.90
N GLY A 207 14.46 -30.67 -10.66
CA GLY A 207 15.87 -30.34 -10.45
C GLY A 207 16.10 -29.68 -9.09
N PHE A 208 15.26 -28.72 -8.71
CA PHE A 208 15.35 -28.09 -7.41
C PHE A 208 15.08 -29.07 -6.27
N LYS A 209 14.04 -29.93 -6.40
CA LYS A 209 13.77 -31.00 -5.45
C LYS A 209 14.96 -31.94 -5.28
N MET A 210 15.59 -32.36 -6.38
CA MET A 210 16.79 -33.21 -6.34
C MET A 210 17.94 -32.53 -5.59
N PHE A 211 18.13 -31.22 -5.76
CA PHE A 211 19.12 -30.46 -4.99
C PHE A 211 18.78 -30.45 -3.49
N LEU A 212 17.52 -30.22 -3.11
CA LEU A 212 17.09 -30.27 -1.71
C LEU A 212 17.28 -31.66 -1.10
N ASP A 213 16.92 -32.71 -1.84
CA ASP A 213 17.11 -34.11 -1.43
C ASP A 213 18.60 -34.44 -1.21
N LEU A 214 19.51 -33.85 -2.01
CA LEU A 214 20.97 -34.00 -1.85
C LEU A 214 21.52 -33.21 -0.66
N ALA A 215 20.98 -32.02 -0.39
CA ALA A 215 21.34 -31.23 0.77
C ALA A 215 20.92 -31.95 2.07
N GLY A 216 19.73 -32.56 2.06
CA GLY A 216 19.17 -33.32 3.18
C GLY A 216 19.22 -32.53 4.49
N ASN A 217 19.67 -33.19 5.57
CA ASN A 217 19.74 -32.60 6.92
C ASN A 217 20.82 -31.50 7.08
N ARG A 218 21.50 -31.09 6.00
CA ARG A 218 22.44 -29.96 6.04
C ARG A 218 21.74 -28.61 5.96
N LEU A 219 20.45 -28.61 5.58
CA LEU A 219 19.57 -27.45 5.68
C LEU A 219 18.70 -27.57 6.93
N THR A 220 18.54 -26.45 7.62
CA THR A 220 17.67 -26.31 8.79
C THR A 220 16.41 -25.54 8.42
N GLY A 221 15.37 -25.60 9.26
CA GLY A 221 14.15 -24.79 9.07
C GLY A 221 14.46 -23.30 8.91
N LYS A 222 15.49 -22.78 9.60
CA LYS A 222 15.96 -21.40 9.42
C LYS A 222 16.47 -21.11 8.01
N ASP A 223 17.23 -22.04 7.43
CA ASP A 223 17.73 -21.90 6.06
C ASP A 223 16.57 -21.88 5.05
N PHE A 224 15.53 -22.69 5.29
CA PHE A 224 14.31 -22.70 4.50
C PHE A 224 13.51 -21.41 4.65
N SER A 225 13.33 -20.88 5.87
CA SER A 225 12.66 -19.59 6.10
C SER A 225 13.42 -18.44 5.40
N GLU A 226 14.74 -18.39 5.50
CA GLU A 226 15.55 -17.37 4.80
C GLU A 226 15.46 -17.51 3.27
N ALA A 227 15.38 -18.72 2.73
CA ALA A 227 15.16 -18.95 1.31
C ALA A 227 13.74 -18.58 0.86
N PHE A 228 12.74 -18.81 1.72
CA PHE A 228 11.35 -18.44 1.48
C PHE A 228 11.19 -16.92 1.41
N ASP A 229 11.79 -16.19 2.34
CA ASP A 229 11.87 -14.72 2.29
C ASP A 229 12.57 -14.24 1.01
N ALA A 230 13.69 -14.88 0.64
CA ALA A 230 14.43 -14.55 -0.57
C ALA A 230 13.61 -14.76 -1.85
N ALA A 231 12.73 -15.76 -1.90
CA ALA A 231 11.80 -15.98 -3.01
C ALA A 231 10.63 -14.98 -3.02
N CYS A 232 10.02 -14.70 -1.87
CA CYS A 232 8.88 -13.80 -1.77
C CYS A 232 9.28 -12.34 -2.03
N PHE A 233 10.48 -11.93 -1.61
CA PHE A 233 10.90 -10.54 -1.65
C PHE A 233 10.85 -9.91 -3.06
N PRO A 234 11.44 -10.49 -4.12
CA PRO A 234 11.30 -9.94 -5.47
C PRO A 234 9.84 -9.84 -5.89
N LEU A 235 9.05 -10.90 -5.68
CA LEU A 235 7.63 -10.97 -6.07
C LEU A 235 6.79 -9.84 -5.44
N THR A 236 7.15 -9.40 -4.23
CA THR A 236 6.48 -8.24 -3.63
C THR A 236 6.77 -6.91 -4.33
N LEU A 237 7.97 -6.76 -4.93
CA LEU A 237 8.37 -5.56 -5.66
C LEU A 237 7.74 -5.49 -7.07
N PHE A 238 7.41 -6.64 -7.66
CA PHE A 238 6.84 -6.73 -9.01
C PHE A 238 5.32 -6.46 -9.07
N SER A 239 4.62 -6.35 -7.92
CA SER A 239 3.16 -6.43 -7.82
C SER A 239 2.34 -5.38 -8.57
N SER A 240 2.91 -4.21 -8.86
CA SER A 240 2.17 -3.03 -9.35
C SER A 240 2.69 -2.45 -10.66
N SER A 241 3.72 -3.07 -11.25
CA SER A 241 4.44 -2.52 -12.40
C SER A 241 4.44 -3.44 -13.63
N PHE A 242 3.97 -4.68 -13.46
CA PHE A 242 3.95 -5.67 -14.52
C PHE A 242 2.52 -6.14 -14.72
N ASP A 243 2.12 -6.29 -15.98
CA ASP A 243 0.90 -6.98 -16.35
C ASP A 243 0.90 -8.34 -15.61
N PRO A 244 -0.17 -8.73 -14.89
CA PRO A 244 -0.26 -9.99 -14.11
C PRO A 244 -0.07 -11.28 -14.91
N SER A 245 0.57 -11.24 -16.06
CA SER A 245 0.96 -12.38 -16.88
C SER A 245 1.93 -13.37 -16.21
N TRP A 246 2.74 -12.97 -15.21
CA TRP A 246 3.44 -13.98 -14.38
C TRP A 246 2.48 -14.70 -13.42
N ALA A 247 1.41 -14.00 -13.03
CA ALA A 247 0.38 -14.44 -12.11
C ALA A 247 -0.69 -15.33 -12.77
N LEU A 248 -0.86 -15.22 -14.10
CA LEU A 248 -1.77 -16.05 -14.87
C LEU A 248 -1.00 -17.11 -15.67
N GLY A 249 -0.92 -18.32 -15.13
CA GLY A 249 -0.46 -19.51 -15.86
C GLY A 249 0.77 -20.18 -15.27
N ILE A 250 1.72 -20.53 -16.14
CA ILE A 250 2.78 -21.50 -15.87
C ILE A 250 3.82 -20.97 -14.87
N SER A 251 4.10 -19.66 -14.86
CA SER A 251 5.05 -19.05 -13.91
C SER A 251 4.54 -19.07 -12.46
N ALA A 252 3.23 -18.91 -12.23
CA ALA A 252 2.63 -19.07 -10.91
C ALA A 252 2.80 -20.50 -10.36
N THR A 253 2.74 -21.52 -11.24
CA THR A 253 2.96 -22.92 -10.83
C THR A 253 4.41 -23.20 -10.41
N VAL A 254 5.39 -22.52 -11.03
CA VAL A 254 6.80 -22.60 -10.60
C VAL A 254 6.94 -22.02 -9.19
N ILE A 255 6.40 -20.81 -8.96
CA ILE A 255 6.48 -20.16 -7.65
C ILE A 255 5.74 -20.96 -6.58
N GLN A 256 4.54 -21.46 -6.88
CA GLN A 256 3.80 -22.32 -5.95
C GLN A 256 4.59 -23.59 -5.60
N GLY A 257 5.21 -24.23 -6.59
CA GLY A 257 6.05 -25.42 -6.36
C GLY A 257 7.31 -25.12 -5.55
N LEU A 258 8.01 -24.04 -5.86
CA LEU A 258 9.18 -23.57 -5.12
C LEU A 258 8.84 -23.30 -3.65
N LEU A 259 7.86 -22.43 -3.40
CA LEU A 259 7.46 -22.05 -2.05
C LEU A 259 6.89 -23.24 -1.26
N GLY A 260 6.14 -24.14 -1.94
CA GLY A 260 5.66 -25.38 -1.35
C GLY A 260 6.81 -26.27 -0.87
N MET A 261 7.84 -26.50 -1.69
CA MET A 261 9.01 -27.28 -1.31
C MET A 261 9.81 -26.65 -0.16
N LEU A 262 9.87 -25.32 -0.07
CA LEU A 262 10.52 -24.63 1.04
C LEU A 262 9.73 -24.80 2.36
N VAL A 263 8.39 -24.78 2.29
CA VAL A 263 7.52 -25.10 3.44
C VAL A 263 7.66 -26.55 3.86
N ASP A 264 7.68 -27.48 2.91
CA ASP A 264 7.92 -28.91 3.18
C ASP A 264 9.29 -29.15 3.85
N GLY A 265 10.28 -28.30 3.54
CA GLY A 265 11.60 -28.28 4.17
C GLY A 265 11.62 -27.73 5.59
N GLY A 266 10.58 -27.00 6.01
CA GLY A 266 10.43 -26.47 7.36
C GLY A 266 10.47 -24.94 7.47
N ALA A 267 10.18 -24.21 6.39
CA ALA A 267 9.95 -22.76 6.48
C ALA A 267 8.71 -22.43 7.32
N ASP A 268 8.86 -21.55 8.30
CA ASP A 268 7.82 -21.19 9.29
C ASP A 268 7.33 -19.73 9.19
N ASN A 269 7.90 -18.95 8.28
CA ASN A 269 7.63 -17.52 8.09
C ASN A 269 6.54 -17.21 7.05
N VAL A 270 5.72 -18.20 6.67
CA VAL A 270 4.66 -18.04 5.65
C VAL A 270 3.71 -16.89 5.99
N ASN A 271 3.28 -16.79 7.26
CA ASN A 271 2.40 -15.70 7.70
C ASN A 271 3.09 -14.32 7.61
N GLN A 272 4.39 -14.24 7.88
CA GLN A 272 5.12 -12.98 7.76
C GLN A 272 5.17 -12.50 6.30
N CYS A 273 5.55 -13.38 5.37
CA CYS A 273 5.56 -13.04 3.94
C CYS A 273 4.15 -12.74 3.41
N PHE A 274 3.12 -13.41 3.94
CA PHE A 274 1.73 -13.17 3.59
C PHE A 274 1.30 -11.75 3.98
N LEU A 275 1.56 -11.32 5.22
CA LEU A 275 1.27 -9.96 5.68
C LEU A 275 2.04 -8.90 4.89
N GLU A 276 3.32 -9.15 4.58
CA GLU A 276 4.11 -8.25 3.74
C GLU A 276 3.57 -8.16 2.31
N ALA A 277 3.19 -9.28 1.70
CA ALA A 277 2.57 -9.31 0.38
C ALA A 277 1.27 -8.50 0.37
N SER A 278 0.44 -8.62 1.41
CA SER A 278 -0.80 -7.85 1.55
C SER A 278 -0.54 -6.35 1.70
N ARG A 279 0.47 -5.98 2.48
CA ARG A 279 0.92 -4.59 2.65
C ARG A 279 1.35 -3.95 1.32
N PHE A 280 2.14 -4.65 0.50
CA PHE A 280 2.64 -4.12 -0.78
C PHE A 280 1.69 -4.34 -1.96
N GLY A 281 0.52 -4.95 -1.72
CA GLY A 281 -0.51 -5.16 -2.74
C GLY A 281 -0.14 -6.24 -3.76
N SER A 282 0.63 -7.23 -3.36
CA SER A 282 1.07 -8.35 -4.19
C SER A 282 -0.01 -9.43 -4.25
N THR A 283 -1.15 -9.10 -4.85
CA THR A 283 -2.38 -9.91 -4.85
C THR A 283 -2.14 -11.37 -5.28
N GLU A 284 -1.34 -11.62 -6.32
CA GLU A 284 -1.07 -13.00 -6.71
C GLU A 284 -0.22 -13.75 -5.69
N LEU A 285 0.80 -13.09 -5.12
CA LEU A 285 1.60 -13.72 -4.09
C LEU A 285 0.72 -14.05 -2.87
N VAL A 286 -0.19 -13.16 -2.49
CA VAL A 286 -1.21 -13.40 -1.45
C VAL A 286 -2.04 -14.65 -1.79
N ARG A 287 -2.52 -14.78 -3.03
CA ARG A 287 -3.25 -15.97 -3.52
C ARG A 287 -2.44 -17.25 -3.45
N ILE A 288 -1.20 -17.24 -3.92
CA ILE A 288 -0.29 -18.41 -3.85
C ILE A 288 -0.05 -18.81 -2.40
N LEU A 289 0.20 -17.83 -1.52
CA LEU A 289 0.44 -18.08 -0.10
C LEU A 289 -0.81 -18.62 0.62
N LEU A 290 -2.02 -18.15 0.28
CA LEU A 290 -3.28 -18.74 0.77
C LEU A 290 -3.39 -20.22 0.37
N GLN A 291 -3.10 -20.55 -0.89
CA GLN A 291 -3.16 -21.94 -1.36
C GLN A 291 -2.11 -22.83 -0.67
N ILE A 292 -0.91 -22.31 -0.43
CA ILE A 292 0.15 -23.02 0.29
C ILE A 292 -0.26 -23.23 1.76
N ALA A 293 -0.79 -22.20 2.42
CA ALA A 293 -1.25 -22.29 3.79
C ALA A 293 -2.38 -23.32 3.94
N GLN A 294 -3.36 -23.30 3.04
CA GLN A 294 -4.45 -24.29 3.01
C GLN A 294 -3.94 -25.72 2.79
N ARG A 295 -3.03 -25.94 1.84
CA ARG A 295 -2.47 -27.27 1.54
C ARG A 295 -1.65 -27.83 2.70
N ASN A 296 -0.93 -26.97 3.43
CA ASN A 296 -0.03 -27.35 4.51
C ASN A 296 -0.64 -27.19 5.90
N ASN A 297 -1.93 -26.84 6.00
CA ASN A 297 -2.62 -26.56 7.25
C ASN A 297 -1.86 -25.56 8.15
N LEU A 298 -1.36 -24.49 7.54
CA LEU A 298 -0.68 -23.38 8.22
C LEU A 298 -1.70 -22.29 8.57
N ASP A 299 -1.49 -21.69 9.73
CA ASP A 299 -2.31 -20.56 10.19
C ASP A 299 -1.76 -19.24 9.60
N VAL A 300 -2.60 -18.52 8.87
CA VAL A 300 -2.29 -17.21 8.29
C VAL A 300 -3.37 -16.22 8.70
N ASP A 301 -2.94 -15.03 9.15
CA ASP A 301 -3.85 -14.03 9.70
C ASP A 301 -4.44 -13.17 8.57
N VAL A 302 -5.51 -13.70 7.95
CA VAL A 302 -6.19 -13.06 6.81
C VAL A 302 -6.85 -11.73 7.22
N ASP A 303 -7.35 -11.63 8.45
CA ASP A 303 -8.01 -10.42 8.95
C ASP A 303 -6.98 -9.29 9.21
N LEU A 304 -5.80 -9.62 9.77
CA LEU A 304 -4.70 -8.67 9.89
C LEU A 304 -4.14 -8.27 8.52
N ALA A 305 -4.04 -9.22 7.59
CA ALA A 305 -3.66 -8.94 6.20
C ALA A 305 -4.63 -7.95 5.53
N LEU A 306 -5.94 -8.09 5.77
CA LEU A 306 -6.95 -7.15 5.28
C LEU A 306 -6.74 -5.76 5.89
N GLY A 307 -6.37 -5.69 7.17
CA GLY A 307 -5.97 -4.46 7.83
C GLY A 307 -4.80 -3.75 7.14
N PHE A 308 -3.73 -4.49 6.79
CA PHE A 308 -2.61 -3.93 6.04
C PHE A 308 -3.00 -3.49 4.63
N ALA A 309 -3.70 -4.34 3.87
CA ALA A 309 -4.13 -4.02 2.51
C ALA A 309 -5.02 -2.76 2.49
N SER A 310 -5.95 -2.65 3.43
CA SER A 310 -6.82 -1.48 3.59
C SER A 310 -6.03 -0.23 3.97
N HIS A 311 -5.04 -0.36 4.86
CA HIS A 311 -4.19 0.76 5.25
C HIS A 311 -3.39 1.33 4.06
N TYR A 312 -2.95 0.50 3.13
CA TYR A 312 -2.16 0.94 1.98
C TYR A 312 -2.98 1.05 0.67
N CYS A 313 -4.32 1.08 0.79
CA CYS A 313 -5.27 1.21 -0.32
C CYS A 313 -5.08 0.16 -1.43
N LYS A 314 -4.75 -1.08 -1.06
CA LYS A 314 -4.53 -2.19 -2.00
C LYS A 314 -5.84 -2.90 -2.32
N ILE A 315 -6.74 -2.22 -3.03
CA ILE A 315 -8.12 -2.70 -3.29
C ILE A 315 -8.15 -4.12 -3.87
N GLY A 316 -7.40 -4.40 -4.94
CA GLY A 316 -7.40 -5.74 -5.54
C GLY A 316 -6.88 -6.84 -4.59
N THR A 317 -6.04 -6.48 -3.62
CA THR A 317 -5.61 -7.42 -2.58
C THR A 317 -6.66 -7.59 -1.49
N MET A 318 -7.39 -6.53 -1.13
CA MET A 318 -8.55 -6.63 -0.23
C MET A 318 -9.63 -7.56 -0.82
N GLU A 319 -9.88 -7.47 -2.13
CA GLU A 319 -10.81 -8.36 -2.85
C GLU A 319 -10.38 -9.82 -2.72
N CYS A 320 -9.12 -10.13 -3.02
CA CYS A 320 -8.56 -11.48 -2.87
C CYS A 320 -8.66 -12.00 -1.42
N LEU A 321 -8.34 -11.18 -0.43
CA LEU A 321 -8.41 -11.57 0.98
C LEU A 321 -9.83 -11.89 1.45
N VAL A 322 -10.83 -11.16 0.96
CA VAL A 322 -12.23 -11.42 1.30
C VAL A 322 -12.80 -12.60 0.53
N GLU A 323 -12.55 -12.70 -0.79
CA GLU A 323 -13.17 -13.71 -1.65
C GLU A 323 -12.48 -15.08 -1.56
N GLU A 324 -11.15 -15.10 -1.47
CA GLU A 324 -10.36 -16.33 -1.46
C GLU A 324 -9.84 -16.66 -0.05
N GLY A 325 -9.50 -15.61 0.71
CA GLY A 325 -9.03 -15.74 2.10
C GLY A 325 -10.15 -15.86 3.14
N ASN A 326 -11.41 -15.58 2.76
CA ASN A 326 -12.56 -15.54 3.67
C ASN A 326 -12.39 -14.59 4.86
N ALA A 327 -11.74 -13.42 4.67
CA ALA A 327 -11.65 -12.40 5.71
C ALA A 327 -13.05 -11.91 6.12
N ILE A 328 -13.29 -11.78 7.42
CA ILE A 328 -14.59 -11.41 8.00
C ILE A 328 -14.54 -10.21 8.93
N ALA A 329 -13.36 -9.80 9.39
CA ALA A 329 -13.22 -8.71 10.37
C ALA A 329 -13.10 -7.35 9.66
N PHE A 330 -14.24 -6.75 9.28
CA PHE A 330 -14.25 -5.47 8.54
C PHE A 330 -14.12 -4.25 9.46
N LEU A 331 -14.55 -4.36 10.73
CA LEU A 331 -14.61 -3.23 11.66
C LEU A 331 -13.29 -2.46 11.77
N GLY A 332 -12.20 -3.16 12.12
CA GLY A 332 -10.89 -2.53 12.33
C GLY A 332 -10.35 -1.82 11.08
N PRO A 333 -10.29 -2.52 9.93
CA PRO A 333 -9.90 -1.92 8.65
C PRO A 333 -10.76 -0.71 8.25
N LEU A 334 -12.10 -0.81 8.36
CA LEU A 334 -13.02 0.28 8.01
C LEU A 334 -12.84 1.50 8.93
N MET A 335 -12.78 1.30 10.25
CA MET A 335 -12.56 2.40 11.20
C MET A 335 -11.26 3.15 10.90
N ARG A 336 -10.16 2.43 10.70
CA ARG A 336 -8.86 3.05 10.42
C ARG A 336 -8.82 3.75 9.05
N ALA A 337 -9.57 3.26 8.07
CA ALA A 337 -9.75 3.96 6.80
C ALA A 337 -10.56 5.26 6.98
N ALA A 338 -11.58 5.23 7.82
CA ALA A 338 -12.42 6.38 8.12
C ALA A 338 -11.66 7.47 8.89
N GLU A 339 -10.84 7.10 9.89
CA GLU A 339 -9.97 8.03 10.64
C GLU A 339 -8.95 8.75 9.74
N ARG A 340 -8.43 8.05 8.73
CA ARG A 340 -7.39 8.57 7.83
C ARG A 340 -7.90 9.35 6.63
N GLY A 341 -9.22 9.35 6.38
CA GLY A 341 -9.77 10.02 5.21
C GLY A 341 -9.66 9.22 3.91
N CYS A 342 -9.52 7.89 3.97
CA CYS A 342 -9.34 7.04 2.78
C CYS A 342 -10.69 6.68 2.13
N ILE A 343 -11.29 7.61 1.37
CA ILE A 343 -12.64 7.43 0.78
C ILE A 343 -12.77 6.16 -0.06
N GLN A 344 -11.78 5.83 -0.91
CA GLN A 344 -11.83 4.65 -1.77
C GLN A 344 -11.99 3.33 -0.98
N VAL A 345 -11.34 3.24 0.18
CA VAL A 345 -11.40 2.06 1.06
C VAL A 345 -12.73 2.03 1.81
N VAL A 346 -13.22 3.19 2.26
CA VAL A 346 -14.53 3.31 2.91
C VAL A 346 -15.66 2.92 1.94
N GLU A 347 -15.66 3.47 0.73
CA GLU A 347 -16.63 3.13 -0.33
C GLU A 347 -16.64 1.63 -0.59
N TRP A 348 -15.46 1.01 -0.68
CA TRP A 348 -15.35 -0.43 -0.92
C TRP A 348 -16.01 -1.26 0.19
N PHE A 349 -15.79 -0.93 1.46
CA PHE A 349 -16.43 -1.60 2.59
C PHE A 349 -17.94 -1.37 2.66
N VAL A 350 -18.40 -0.15 2.39
CA VAL A 350 -19.84 0.20 2.37
C VAL A 350 -20.56 -0.58 1.26
N GLN A 351 -20.00 -0.62 0.06
CA GLN A 351 -20.56 -1.33 -1.10
C GLN A 351 -20.63 -2.84 -0.88
N ARG A 352 -19.73 -3.41 -0.07
CA ARG A 352 -19.75 -4.84 0.31
C ARG A 352 -20.70 -5.18 1.46
N GLY A 353 -21.47 -4.22 1.95
CA GLY A 353 -22.50 -4.46 2.97
C GLY A 353 -21.94 -4.59 4.38
N SER A 354 -21.09 -3.64 4.78
CA SER A 354 -20.65 -3.50 6.18
C SER A 354 -21.85 -3.43 7.13
N ARG A 355 -21.70 -4.00 8.33
CA ARG A 355 -22.81 -4.10 9.30
C ARG A 355 -23.14 -2.73 9.89
N ASP A 356 -24.38 -2.56 10.33
CA ASP A 356 -24.89 -1.31 10.89
C ASP A 356 -23.99 -0.72 12.01
N MET A 357 -23.52 -1.58 12.92
CA MET A 357 -22.61 -1.17 14.00
C MET A 357 -21.22 -0.79 13.49
N GLU A 358 -20.72 -1.43 12.43
CA GLU A 358 -19.43 -1.10 11.82
C GLU A 358 -19.49 0.27 11.15
N LEU A 359 -20.59 0.55 10.45
CA LEU A 359 -20.83 1.87 9.85
C LEU A 359 -20.97 2.96 10.92
N CYS A 360 -21.66 2.67 12.04
CA CYS A 360 -21.78 3.61 13.15
C CYS A 360 -20.43 3.93 13.82
N LEU A 361 -19.59 2.92 14.04
CA LEU A 361 -18.26 3.10 14.61
C LEU A 361 -17.32 3.81 13.64
N ALA A 362 -17.43 3.53 12.34
CA ALA A 362 -16.67 4.22 11.29
C ALA A 362 -17.08 5.70 11.18
N LEU A 363 -18.38 6.01 11.26
CA LEU A 363 -18.89 7.38 11.33
C LEU A 363 -18.29 8.10 12.54
N THR A 364 -18.35 7.48 13.73
CA THR A 364 -17.78 8.05 14.96
C THR A 364 -16.28 8.33 14.81
N ALA A 365 -15.54 7.42 14.18
CA ALA A 365 -14.11 7.56 13.95
C ALA A 365 -13.81 8.71 12.96
N ALA A 366 -14.51 8.78 11.82
CA ALA A 366 -14.41 9.90 10.88
C ALA A 366 -14.74 11.25 11.55
N THR A 367 -15.80 11.29 12.36
CA THR A 367 -16.20 12.47 13.13
C THR A 367 -15.11 12.89 14.12
N SER A 368 -14.53 11.94 14.86
CA SER A 368 -13.43 12.25 15.81
C SER A 368 -12.18 12.80 15.12
N SER A 369 -11.85 12.29 13.94
CA SER A 369 -10.67 12.75 13.18
C SER A 369 -10.96 13.92 12.24
N CYS A 370 -12.13 14.56 12.36
CA CYS A 370 -12.57 15.67 11.50
C CYS A 370 -12.55 15.36 9.99
N GLN A 371 -12.75 14.09 9.62
CA GLN A 371 -12.84 13.64 8.23
C GLN A 371 -14.25 13.88 7.70
N VAL A 372 -14.61 15.15 7.50
CA VAL A 372 -15.96 15.60 7.15
C VAL A 372 -16.49 14.92 5.89
N ASP A 373 -15.67 14.81 4.85
CA ASP A 373 -16.08 14.18 3.59
C ASP A 373 -16.44 12.69 3.77
N ILE A 374 -15.69 11.98 4.62
CA ILE A 374 -15.97 10.59 4.95
C ILE A 374 -17.23 10.49 5.81
N ALA A 375 -17.37 11.34 6.83
CA ALA A 375 -18.56 11.34 7.69
C ALA A 375 -19.83 11.65 6.87
N ALA A 376 -19.76 12.60 5.95
CA ALA A 376 -20.84 12.94 5.02
C ALA A 376 -21.21 11.75 4.12
N TYR A 377 -20.22 10.99 3.66
CA TYR A 377 -20.45 9.79 2.86
C TYR A 377 -21.08 8.66 3.68
N ILE A 378 -20.59 8.39 4.90
CA ILE A 378 -21.07 7.27 5.73
C ILE A 378 -22.45 7.54 6.33
N LEU A 379 -22.75 8.78 6.74
CA LEU A 379 -23.96 9.12 7.50
C LEU A 379 -25.27 8.60 6.87
N PRO A 380 -25.52 8.74 5.55
CA PRO A 380 -26.73 8.21 4.91
C PRO A 380 -26.86 6.67 4.96
N HIS A 381 -25.75 5.96 5.14
CA HIS A 381 -25.71 4.50 5.18
C HIS A 381 -25.94 3.93 6.59
N VAL A 382 -25.83 4.74 7.65
CA VAL A 382 -26.10 4.28 9.02
C VAL A 382 -27.62 4.27 9.26
N PRO A 383 -28.23 3.17 9.72
CA PRO A 383 -29.65 3.15 10.00
C PRO A 383 -30.05 4.14 11.10
N ARG A 384 -31.13 4.88 10.87
CA ARG A 384 -31.62 5.91 11.82
C ARG A 384 -31.86 5.40 13.23
N HIS A 385 -32.35 4.17 13.37
CA HIS A 385 -32.59 3.58 14.68
C HIS A 385 -31.29 3.39 15.49
N VAL A 386 -30.19 3.05 14.82
CA VAL A 386 -28.85 2.95 15.43
C VAL A 386 -28.37 4.33 15.86
N LEU A 387 -28.46 5.33 14.97
CA LEU A 387 -28.10 6.72 15.27
C LEU A 387 -28.88 7.26 16.47
N SER A 388 -30.19 7.02 16.53
CA SER A 388 -31.03 7.45 17.66
C SER A 388 -30.73 6.73 18.97
N THR A 389 -30.31 5.46 18.91
CA THR A 389 -30.01 4.66 20.10
C THR A 389 -28.66 5.02 20.70
N LEU A 390 -27.67 5.33 19.84
CA LEU A 390 -26.28 5.60 20.23
C LEU A 390 -25.92 7.10 20.14
N SER A 391 -26.90 7.98 20.05
CA SER A 391 -26.69 9.40 19.73
C SER A 391 -25.76 10.10 20.73
N ILE A 392 -25.90 9.79 22.02
CA ILE A 392 -25.08 10.37 23.08
C ILE A 392 -23.66 9.80 23.01
N GLU A 393 -23.54 8.49 22.83
CA GLU A 393 -22.27 7.76 22.76
C GLU A 393 -21.44 8.18 21.56
N ILE A 394 -22.06 8.38 20.39
CA ILE A 394 -21.38 8.86 19.17
C ILE A 394 -20.73 10.22 19.44
N ILE A 395 -21.48 11.19 19.98
CA ILE A 395 -20.97 12.55 20.23
C ILE A 395 -19.90 12.53 21.32
N LYS A 396 -20.12 11.78 22.43
CA LYS A 396 -19.13 11.63 23.50
C LYS A 396 -17.82 11.04 22.98
N ALA A 397 -17.90 9.91 22.26
CA ALA A 397 -16.73 9.21 21.73
C ALA A 397 -16.00 10.04 20.66
N ALA A 398 -16.74 10.78 19.83
CA ALA A 398 -16.16 11.67 18.84
C ALA A 398 -15.38 12.83 19.49
N GLY A 399 -15.95 13.44 20.54
CA GLY A 399 -15.29 14.52 21.26
C GLY A 399 -14.10 14.06 22.11
N GLU A 400 -14.16 12.88 22.72
CA GLU A 400 -13.05 12.31 23.50
C GLU A 400 -11.80 12.04 22.63
N ARG A 401 -12.01 11.54 21.41
CA ARG A 401 -10.92 11.19 20.46
C ARG A 401 -10.56 12.30 19.50
N SER A 402 -11.05 13.52 19.74
CA SER A 402 -11.02 14.64 18.79
C SER A 402 -9.64 15.26 18.53
N GLY A 403 -8.63 14.94 19.35
CA GLY A 403 -7.27 15.48 19.19
C GLY A 403 -7.16 17.01 19.24
N GLY A 404 -8.19 17.69 19.78
CA GLY A 404 -8.25 19.14 19.94
C GLY A 404 -9.09 19.89 18.89
N SER A 405 -9.72 19.22 17.92
CA SER A 405 -10.71 19.85 17.02
C SER A 405 -12.08 19.19 17.08
N LEU A 406 -13.12 19.99 17.30
CA LEU A 406 -14.51 19.54 17.35
C LEU A 406 -15.27 19.83 16.05
N ASP A 407 -14.57 20.15 14.96
CA ASP A 407 -15.19 20.45 13.65
C ASP A 407 -16.00 19.27 13.13
N GLY A 408 -15.55 18.04 13.33
CA GLY A 408 -16.33 16.85 12.98
C GLY A 408 -17.62 16.72 13.78
N VAL A 409 -17.60 17.02 15.09
CA VAL A 409 -18.81 17.06 15.93
C VAL A 409 -19.75 18.16 15.47
N ALA A 410 -19.22 19.35 15.17
CA ALA A 410 -19.98 20.47 14.62
C ALA A 410 -20.67 20.06 13.31
N PHE A 411 -19.94 19.43 12.38
CA PHE A 411 -20.47 18.93 11.12
C PHE A 411 -21.62 17.93 11.34
N LEU A 412 -21.45 16.97 12.26
CA LEU A 412 -22.47 15.95 12.50
C LEU A 412 -23.77 16.56 13.05
N LEU A 413 -23.66 17.53 13.96
CA LEU A 413 -24.82 18.29 14.48
C LEU A 413 -25.46 19.16 13.38
N GLN A 414 -24.66 19.87 12.58
CA GLN A 414 -25.13 20.68 11.45
C GLN A 414 -25.85 19.83 10.39
N SER A 415 -25.47 18.56 10.25
CA SER A 415 -26.06 17.63 9.28
C SER A 415 -27.41 17.05 9.73
N ASP A 416 -27.91 17.44 10.90
CA ASP A 416 -29.10 16.83 11.53
C ASP A 416 -29.01 15.29 11.51
N PHE A 417 -27.95 14.74 12.11
CA PHE A 417 -27.64 13.32 11.97
C PHE A 417 -28.75 12.36 12.45
N LEU A 418 -29.71 12.84 13.27
CA LEU A 418 -30.89 12.06 13.67
C LEU A 418 -32.07 12.19 12.69
N GLY A 419 -32.03 13.15 11.77
CA GLY A 419 -33.13 13.50 10.88
C GLY A 419 -34.33 14.10 11.62
N ASP A 420 -34.10 14.60 12.83
CA ASP A 420 -35.06 15.32 13.66
C ASP A 420 -34.32 16.44 14.40
N PRO A 421 -34.51 17.72 14.01
CA PRO A 421 -33.81 18.85 14.61
C PRO A 421 -33.96 18.92 16.13
N ALA A 422 -35.16 18.63 16.64
CA ALA A 422 -35.45 18.69 18.07
C ALA A 422 -34.62 17.65 18.84
N SER A 423 -34.58 16.40 18.36
CA SER A 423 -33.74 15.36 18.94
C SER A 423 -32.25 15.68 18.84
N THR A 424 -31.78 16.20 17.70
CA THR A 424 -30.36 16.54 17.51
C THR A 424 -29.91 17.61 18.51
N TYR A 425 -30.69 18.68 18.69
CA TYR A 425 -30.40 19.70 19.70
C TYR A 425 -30.53 19.16 21.13
N ALA A 426 -31.53 18.33 21.41
CA ALA A 426 -31.73 17.75 22.74
C ALA A 426 -30.52 16.90 23.17
N VAL A 427 -29.94 16.10 22.27
CA VAL A 427 -28.72 15.32 22.54
C VAL A 427 -27.55 16.24 22.90
N ALA A 428 -27.33 17.31 22.13
CA ALA A 428 -26.27 18.28 22.42
C ALA A 428 -26.46 18.96 23.79
N ASP A 429 -27.70 19.32 24.12
CA ASP A 429 -28.05 19.95 25.40
C ASP A 429 -27.89 18.99 26.60
N ILE A 430 -28.29 17.73 26.45
CA ILE A 430 -28.08 16.68 27.47
C ILE A 430 -26.60 16.52 27.79
N ILE A 431 -25.73 16.46 26.78
CA ILE A 431 -24.29 16.31 26.98
C ILE A 431 -23.69 17.58 27.60
N ALA A 432 -24.11 18.77 27.15
CA ALA A 432 -23.66 20.05 27.69
C ALA A 432 -23.98 20.22 29.19
N LYS A 433 -25.16 19.75 29.62
CA LYS A 433 -25.63 19.79 31.02
C LYS A 433 -25.13 18.61 31.86
N SER A 434 -24.44 17.64 31.25
CA SER A 434 -24.03 16.41 31.93
C SER A 434 -22.89 16.67 32.92
N GLU A 435 -23.10 16.23 34.17
CA GLU A 435 -22.07 16.16 35.22
C GLU A 435 -21.21 14.89 35.13
N ASP A 436 -21.43 14.05 34.11
CA ASP A 436 -20.65 12.83 33.89
C ASP A 436 -19.18 13.17 33.58
N GLU A 437 -18.27 12.69 34.43
CA GLU A 437 -16.82 12.79 34.26
C GLU A 437 -16.31 12.07 32.99
N GLY A 438 -17.12 11.16 32.43
CA GLY A 438 -16.86 10.51 31.15
C GLY A 438 -17.11 11.40 29.92
N VAL A 439 -17.48 12.68 30.09
CA VAL A 439 -17.58 13.67 29.00
C VAL A 439 -16.34 14.56 29.03
N ALA A 440 -15.60 14.60 27.92
CA ALA A 440 -14.44 15.49 27.78
C ALA A 440 -14.82 16.95 28.05
N SER A 441 -14.03 17.66 28.86
CA SER A 441 -14.31 19.04 29.27
C SER A 441 -14.40 20.01 28.09
N GLU A 442 -13.57 19.79 27.07
CA GLU A 442 -13.57 20.56 25.83
C GLU A 442 -14.89 20.38 25.06
N LEU A 443 -15.36 19.13 24.91
CA LEU A 443 -16.65 18.82 24.31
C LEU A 443 -17.80 19.47 25.09
N ARG A 444 -17.81 19.34 26.42
CA ARG A 444 -18.86 19.93 27.27
C ARG A 444 -18.92 21.45 27.09
N THR A 445 -17.76 22.11 27.11
CA THR A 445 -17.66 23.56 26.94
C THR A 445 -18.15 23.98 25.55
N PHE A 446 -17.69 23.31 24.50
CA PHE A 446 -18.11 23.57 23.13
C PHE A 446 -19.62 23.43 22.95
N LEU A 447 -20.22 22.34 23.44
CA LEU A 447 -21.67 22.15 23.33
C LEU A 447 -22.43 23.18 24.16
N HIS A 448 -21.94 23.51 25.36
CA HIS A 448 -22.53 24.55 26.19
C HIS A 448 -22.51 25.92 25.52
N GLU A 449 -21.41 26.31 24.87
CA GLU A 449 -21.24 27.63 24.24
C GLU A 449 -21.97 27.77 22.89
N HIS A 450 -22.15 26.66 22.16
CA HIS A 450 -22.63 26.72 20.78
C HIS A 450 -23.96 25.98 20.53
N TRP A 451 -24.20 24.85 21.19
CA TRP A 451 -25.25 23.89 20.79
C TRP A 451 -26.31 23.60 21.85
N SER A 452 -26.15 24.11 23.06
CA SER A 452 -27.10 23.95 24.17
C SER A 452 -28.28 24.93 24.10
N GLU A 453 -29.30 24.69 24.92
CA GLU A 453 -30.39 25.64 25.16
C GLU A 453 -29.87 26.97 25.74
N ALA A 454 -28.84 26.92 26.60
CA ALA A 454 -28.20 28.12 27.13
C ALA A 454 -27.52 28.94 26.02
N ALA A 455 -26.90 28.27 25.04
CA ALA A 455 -26.31 28.90 23.87
C ALA A 455 -27.38 29.63 23.04
N TYR A 456 -28.57 29.04 22.88
CA TYR A 456 -29.71 29.67 22.20
C TYR A 456 -30.13 30.97 22.88
N LEU A 457 -30.36 30.92 24.21
CA LEU A 457 -30.76 32.09 24.99
C LEU A 457 -29.71 33.21 24.92
N GLU A 458 -28.42 32.86 24.98
CA GLU A 458 -27.34 33.82 24.81
C GLU A 458 -27.31 34.41 23.39
N GLY A 459 -27.58 33.60 22.37
CA GLY A 459 -27.76 34.06 20.99
C GLY A 459 -28.87 35.10 20.87
N VAL A 460 -30.05 34.83 21.44
CA VAL A 460 -31.17 35.79 21.47
C VAL A 460 -30.78 37.08 22.19
N ARG A 461 -30.11 36.97 23.35
CA ARG A 461 -29.62 38.13 24.12
C ARG A 461 -28.67 39.00 23.30
N LEU A 462 -27.73 38.39 22.59
CA LEU A 462 -26.79 39.08 21.70
C LEU A 462 -27.52 39.77 20.54
N GLY A 463 -28.52 39.12 19.94
CA GLY A 463 -29.36 39.72 18.90
C GLY A 463 -30.13 40.96 19.41
N GLN A 464 -30.68 40.88 20.62
CA GLN A 464 -31.40 42.00 21.25
C GLN A 464 -30.45 43.18 21.54
N GLU A 465 -29.27 42.88 22.08
CA GLU A 465 -28.24 43.88 22.35
C GLU A 465 -27.77 44.57 21.07
N HIS A 466 -27.53 43.79 20.01
CA HIS A 466 -27.18 44.29 18.68
C HIS A 466 -28.25 45.23 18.12
N TYR A 467 -29.52 44.83 18.18
CA TYR A 467 -30.64 45.67 17.75
C TYR A 467 -30.73 46.98 18.55
N MET A 468 -30.56 46.93 19.88
CA MET A 468 -30.58 48.13 20.72
C MET A 468 -29.41 49.06 20.42
N ASN A 469 -28.23 48.51 20.14
CA ASN A 469 -27.07 49.28 19.72
C ASN A 469 -27.31 49.95 18.36
N LEU A 470 -27.89 49.22 17.39
CA LEU A 470 -28.31 49.78 16.11
C LEU A 470 -29.29 50.94 16.30
N LEU A 471 -30.33 50.79 17.13
CA LEU A 471 -31.28 51.88 17.40
C LEU A 471 -30.63 53.10 18.05
N ARG A 472 -29.70 52.91 18.99
CA ARG A 472 -28.93 54.01 19.60
C ARG A 472 -28.10 54.74 18.55
N ILE A 473 -27.42 53.99 17.69
CA ILE A 473 -26.61 54.53 16.59
C ILE A 473 -27.51 55.29 15.59
N ILE A 474 -28.67 54.75 15.20
CA ILE A 474 -29.61 55.45 14.31
C ILE A 474 -30.14 56.71 14.99
N LYS A 475 -30.46 56.67 16.29
CA LYS A 475 -31.02 57.83 17.01
C LYS A 475 -30.02 58.98 17.12
N TRP A 476 -28.75 58.68 17.36
CA TRP A 476 -27.69 59.66 17.66
C TRP A 476 -26.73 59.94 16.50
N GLY A 477 -26.65 59.07 15.50
CA GLY A 477 -25.89 59.25 14.28
C GLY A 477 -26.70 60.04 13.25
N GLY A 478 -26.12 61.13 12.73
CA GLY A 478 -26.77 61.96 11.71
C GLY A 478 -26.93 61.22 10.38
N CYS A 479 -25.84 60.64 9.87
CA CYS A 479 -25.77 60.16 8.48
C CYS A 479 -26.49 58.83 8.21
N LEU A 480 -26.79 58.02 9.23
CA LEU A 480 -27.47 56.73 9.06
C LEU A 480 -28.99 56.87 8.90
N LYS A 481 -29.57 57.99 9.36
CA LYS A 481 -30.99 58.30 9.20
C LYS A 481 -31.36 58.62 7.75
N ASP A 482 -30.38 59.09 6.98
CA ASP A 482 -30.57 59.49 5.58
C ASP A 482 -30.46 58.31 4.61
N LEU A 483 -30.09 57.11 5.10
CA LEU A 483 -29.98 55.91 4.28
C LEU A 483 -31.35 55.24 4.05
N PRO A 484 -31.59 54.68 2.85
CA PRO A 484 -32.70 53.77 2.62
C PRO A 484 -32.72 52.59 3.59
N ILE A 485 -33.93 52.19 4.02
CA ILE A 485 -34.16 51.09 4.97
C ILE A 485 -33.38 49.80 4.59
N PRO A 486 -33.37 49.33 3.32
CA PRO A 486 -32.60 48.13 2.96
C PRO A 486 -31.09 48.24 3.22
N LEU A 487 -30.50 49.43 3.09
CA LEU A 487 -29.07 49.64 3.39
C LEU A 487 -28.81 49.66 4.90
N ILE A 488 -29.75 50.19 5.70
CA ILE A 488 -29.67 50.14 7.17
C ILE A 488 -29.74 48.68 7.63
N ILE A 489 -30.65 47.88 7.05
CA ILE A 489 -30.78 46.45 7.34
C ILE A 489 -29.51 45.70 6.93
N ALA A 490 -28.95 45.99 5.75
CA ALA A 490 -27.70 45.39 5.30
C ALA A 490 -26.53 45.71 6.25
N ILE A 491 -26.36 46.95 6.68
CA ILE A 491 -25.33 47.32 7.66
C ILE A 491 -25.52 46.54 8.97
N ALA A 492 -26.78 46.36 9.39
CA ALA A 492 -27.10 45.68 10.63
C ALA A 492 -26.86 44.16 10.57
N TYR A 493 -27.29 43.49 9.49
CA TYR A 493 -27.43 42.03 9.50
C TYR A 493 -26.67 41.30 8.40
N LEU A 494 -26.01 41.99 7.47
CA LEU A 494 -25.15 41.33 6.47
C LEU A 494 -24.03 40.48 7.11
N PRO A 495 -23.37 40.89 8.21
CA PRO A 495 -22.39 40.03 8.89
C PRO A 495 -23.01 38.71 9.38
N LEU A 496 -24.18 38.79 10.03
CA LEU A 496 -24.92 37.62 10.51
C LEU A 496 -25.36 36.72 9.34
N TYR A 497 -25.89 37.30 8.26
CA TYR A 497 -26.23 36.56 7.05
C TYR A 497 -25.03 35.79 6.47
N ARG A 498 -23.86 36.45 6.38
CA ARG A 498 -22.63 35.82 5.87
C ARG A 498 -22.13 34.71 6.79
N GLU A 499 -22.26 34.88 8.10
CA GLU A 499 -21.90 33.85 9.08
C GLU A 499 -22.82 32.63 8.96
N CYS A 500 -24.13 32.82 8.88
CA CYS A 500 -25.10 31.75 8.65
C CYS A 500 -24.91 31.06 7.28
N SER A 501 -24.68 31.85 6.22
CA SER A 501 -24.42 31.32 4.88
C SER A 501 -23.14 30.49 4.84
N LYS A 502 -22.08 30.92 5.54
CA LYS A 502 -20.83 30.17 5.68
C LYS A 502 -20.98 28.90 6.52
N ALA A 503 -21.77 28.96 7.60
CA ALA A 503 -22.00 27.81 8.48
C ALA A 503 -22.67 26.65 7.72
N GLY A 504 -23.57 26.96 6.78
CA GLY A 504 -24.23 25.95 5.95
C GLY A 504 -24.99 24.89 6.76
N GLY A 505 -25.20 23.72 6.15
CA GLY A 505 -25.84 22.57 6.80
C GLY A 505 -27.37 22.67 6.94
N CYS A 506 -27.94 21.64 7.57
CA CYS A 506 -29.37 21.57 7.89
C CYS A 506 -29.69 22.37 9.17
N LEU A 507 -28.79 22.35 10.15
CA LEU A 507 -28.92 23.02 11.45
C LEU A 507 -27.82 24.05 11.66
N PHE A 508 -28.18 25.21 12.22
CA PHE A 508 -27.22 26.16 12.78
C PHE A 508 -26.89 25.81 14.23
N SER A 509 -25.73 26.28 14.72
CA SER A 509 -25.48 26.27 16.16
C SER A 509 -26.61 27.01 16.87
N GLN A 510 -27.02 26.55 18.05
CA GLN A 510 -28.10 27.17 18.82
C GLN A 510 -27.85 28.67 19.07
N ARG A 511 -26.59 29.06 19.29
CA ARG A 511 -26.21 30.47 19.43
C ARG A 511 -26.49 31.30 18.19
N LEU A 512 -26.12 30.79 17.01
CA LEU A 512 -26.34 31.46 15.74
C LEU A 512 -27.83 31.49 15.39
N ARG A 513 -28.53 30.37 15.64
CA ARG A 513 -29.99 30.26 15.51
C ARG A 513 -30.71 31.31 16.36
N GLY A 514 -30.31 31.51 17.62
CA GLY A 514 -30.92 32.51 18.51
C GLY A 514 -30.75 33.95 18.00
N GLN A 515 -29.56 34.29 17.48
CA GLN A 515 -29.34 35.60 16.85
C GLN A 515 -30.20 35.80 15.60
N LEU A 516 -30.31 34.76 14.77
CA LEU A 516 -31.09 34.81 13.54
C LEU A 516 -32.59 34.92 13.81
N VAL A 517 -33.13 34.14 14.76
CA VAL A 517 -34.53 34.24 15.20
C VAL A 517 -34.82 35.67 15.69
N GLU A 518 -33.95 36.24 16.52
CA GLU A 518 -34.13 37.61 16.99
C GLU A 518 -34.07 38.64 15.86
N ALA A 519 -33.10 38.52 14.94
CA ALA A 519 -32.99 39.39 13.78
C ALA A 519 -34.26 39.34 12.92
N THR A 520 -34.73 38.13 12.63
CA THR A 520 -35.93 37.89 11.82
C THR A 520 -37.19 38.42 12.51
N ARG A 521 -37.32 38.25 13.83
CA ARG A 521 -38.40 38.82 14.64
C ARG A 521 -38.45 40.35 14.59
N ARG A 522 -37.31 41.02 14.44
CA ARG A 522 -37.23 42.48 14.31
C ARG A 522 -37.53 42.99 12.90
N LEU A 523 -37.36 42.14 11.89
CA LEU A 523 -37.58 42.47 10.48
C LEU A 523 -39.00 42.11 10.03
N GLY A 524 -39.58 41.04 10.58
CA GLY A 524 -40.94 40.59 10.31
C GLY A 524 -41.96 41.15 11.31
N ASN A 525 -43.13 41.60 10.82
CA ASN A 525 -44.30 41.92 11.66
C ASN A 525 -45.15 40.66 11.92
N THR A 526 -44.55 39.55 12.35
CA THR A 526 -45.24 38.25 12.50
C THR A 526 -45.28 37.80 13.95
N ASP A 527 -46.38 37.14 14.34
CA ASP A 527 -46.66 36.68 15.71
C ASP A 527 -45.53 35.78 16.27
N ASP A 528 -45.17 36.00 17.54
CA ASP A 528 -44.08 35.30 18.27
C ASP A 528 -44.16 33.76 18.17
N ARG A 529 -45.35 33.18 17.94
CA ARG A 529 -45.56 31.72 17.90
C ARG A 529 -45.05 31.02 16.64
N VAL A 530 -44.84 31.75 15.53
CA VAL A 530 -44.42 31.14 14.26
C VAL A 530 -42.91 30.87 14.23
N PHE A 531 -42.12 31.62 15.02
CA PHE A 531 -40.66 31.52 14.99
C PHE A 531 -40.08 30.42 15.88
N ASP A 532 -40.77 30.03 16.95
CA ASP A 532 -40.37 28.92 17.80
C ASP A 532 -40.48 27.56 17.08
N ASP A 533 -41.44 27.44 16.14
CA ASP A 533 -41.65 26.25 15.30
C ASP A 533 -40.70 26.18 14.08
N LEU A 534 -40.04 27.29 13.72
CA LEU A 534 -39.03 27.33 12.65
C LEU A 534 -37.73 26.70 13.14
N THR A 535 -37.65 25.38 13.01
CA THR A 535 -36.44 24.58 13.22
C THR A 535 -35.51 24.56 12.00
N ASN A 536 -36.02 24.99 10.84
CA ASN A 536 -35.30 24.95 9.57
C ASN A 536 -34.41 26.18 9.35
N SER A 537 -33.09 25.97 9.41
CA SER A 537 -32.05 27.00 9.22
C SER A 537 -32.21 27.79 7.92
N ARG A 538 -32.67 27.12 6.85
CA ARG A 538 -32.85 27.74 5.53
C ARG A 538 -34.02 28.71 5.49
N GLU A 539 -35.11 28.40 6.17
CA GLU A 539 -36.30 29.26 6.20
C GLU A 539 -36.01 30.55 6.95
N LEU A 540 -35.31 30.48 8.09
CA LEU A 540 -34.88 31.65 8.83
C LEU A 540 -33.91 32.54 8.04
N LEU A 541 -32.99 31.93 7.29
CA LEU A 541 -32.05 32.66 6.44
C LEU A 541 -32.77 33.40 5.31
N LEU A 542 -33.75 32.76 4.66
CA LEU A 542 -34.53 33.34 3.56
C LEU A 542 -35.30 34.60 3.97
N VAL A 543 -35.83 34.64 5.20
CA VAL A 543 -36.51 35.85 5.68
C VAL A 543 -35.52 37.00 5.79
N LEU A 544 -34.32 36.76 6.32
CA LEU A 544 -33.28 37.78 6.40
C LEU A 544 -32.81 38.21 5.00
N GLU A 545 -32.62 37.24 4.11
CA GLU A 545 -32.20 37.44 2.71
C GLU A 545 -33.18 38.35 1.95
N HIS A 546 -34.49 38.16 2.13
CA HIS A 546 -35.53 38.98 1.49
C HIS A 546 -35.43 40.48 1.79
N HIS A 547 -34.85 40.85 2.93
CA HIS A 547 -34.68 42.25 3.33
C HIS A 547 -33.32 42.83 2.95
N LEU A 548 -32.40 42.02 2.42
CA LEU A 548 -31.09 42.45 1.96
C LEU A 548 -31.14 42.84 0.46
N PRO A 549 -30.41 43.88 0.04
CA PRO A 549 -30.29 44.21 -1.37
C PRO A 549 -29.67 43.07 -2.19
N ASP A 550 -30.28 42.73 -3.33
CA ASP A 550 -29.87 41.61 -4.20
C ASP A 550 -28.37 41.61 -4.55
N PHE A 551 -27.79 42.79 -4.79
CA PHE A 551 -26.36 42.93 -5.15
C PHE A 551 -25.39 42.59 -4.00
N LEU A 552 -25.87 42.45 -2.76
CA LEU A 552 -25.08 42.06 -1.58
C LEU A 552 -25.21 40.57 -1.24
N VAL A 553 -26.29 39.95 -1.74
CA VAL A 553 -26.63 38.54 -1.52
C VAL A 553 -26.14 37.68 -2.68
N SER A 554 -26.16 38.23 -3.90
CA SER A 554 -25.61 37.60 -5.10
C SER A 554 -24.08 37.58 -5.04
N THR A 555 -23.48 36.41 -4.82
CA THR A 555 -22.09 36.18 -5.25
C THR A 555 -22.04 36.12 -6.78
N PRO A 556 -20.98 36.63 -7.43
CA PRO A 556 -20.83 36.52 -8.88
C PRO A 556 -20.79 35.04 -9.27
N ILE A 557 -21.45 34.73 -10.39
CA ILE A 557 -21.28 33.47 -11.11
C ILE A 557 -19.83 33.46 -11.61
N ASP A 558 -19.00 32.58 -11.05
CA ASP A 558 -17.78 32.07 -11.68
C ASP A 558 -17.96 30.57 -11.96
#